data_AF-A0A2N4XRT2-F1
#
_entry.id   AF-A0A2N4XRT2-F1
#
_cell.length_a   1.000
_cell.length_b   1.000
_cell.length_c   1.000
_cell.angle_alpha   90.00
_cell.angle_beta   90.00
_cell.angle_gamma   90.00
#
_symmetry.space_group_name_H-M   'P 1'
#
loop_
_entity.id
_entity.type
_entity.pdbx_description
1 polymer ?
#
loop_
_entity_poly.entity_id
_entity_poly.type
_entity_poly.pdbx_seq_one_letter_code
_entity_poly.pdbx_strand_id
1 'polypeptide(L)'
;MGVDSQESFISHLVELRNRLIYSLLAVLVVFLCLVWWAKDLYALMAAPLLAVLPQGGQMIATDVVGVFLVPIKVVAWLSLLIAMPFILFQAWSFIAPGLYAHEKRLALPLLVASCLLFVSGMAFAYFIFFPGMFKVMASFTPEGVAWMTDIDKYLSFVMGMFLAFGATFEVPVAVVLLVALGIVTTAKLAEARRFVIVGAFVVAAVVTPPDVASQFMLAVPMCLLYEVGILVARMLERSRS
;
A
#
# COMPACT_ATOMS: atom_id res chain seq x y z
N MET A 1 -12.61 31.97 -26.09
CA MET A 1 -11.98 31.51 -24.84
C MET A 1 -12.28 30.03 -24.50
N GLY A 2 -12.56 29.15 -25.47
CA GLY A 2 -12.89 27.72 -25.22
C GLY A 2 -11.98 26.69 -25.90
N VAL A 3 -11.00 27.13 -26.69
CA VAL A 3 -10.13 26.22 -27.49
C VAL A 3 -8.88 25.80 -26.70
N ASP A 4 -8.23 26.72 -25.98
CA ASP A 4 -7.03 26.41 -25.16
C ASP A 4 -7.31 25.43 -24.00
N SER A 5 -8.50 25.50 -23.40
CA SER A 5 -8.88 24.58 -22.32
C SER A 5 -9.13 23.17 -22.85
N GLN A 6 -9.78 23.01 -24.00
CA GLN A 6 -10.00 21.70 -24.62
C GLN A 6 -8.69 21.03 -25.04
N GLU A 7 -7.75 21.74 -25.64
CA GLU A 7 -6.44 21.17 -26.00
C GLU A 7 -5.61 20.80 -24.75
N SER A 8 -5.74 21.56 -23.66
CA SER A 8 -5.11 21.24 -22.36
C SER A 8 -5.72 20.01 -21.67
N PHE A 9 -7.05 19.85 -21.68
CA PHE A 9 -7.69 18.66 -21.10
C PHE A 9 -7.38 17.39 -21.89
N ILE A 10 -7.42 17.46 -23.24
CA ILE A 10 -7.11 16.32 -24.09
C ILE A 10 -5.64 15.91 -23.94
N SER A 11 -4.71 16.87 -23.87
CA SER A 11 -3.30 16.55 -23.63
C SER A 11 -3.05 15.92 -22.25
N HIS A 12 -3.68 16.41 -21.18
CA HIS A 12 -3.62 15.78 -19.85
C HIS A 12 -4.15 14.33 -19.86
N LEU A 13 -5.25 14.05 -20.57
CA LEU A 13 -5.80 12.69 -20.68
C LEU A 13 -4.88 11.76 -21.47
N VAL A 14 -4.27 12.25 -22.56
CA VAL A 14 -3.30 11.49 -23.36
C VAL A 14 -2.05 11.16 -22.55
N GLU A 15 -1.59 12.12 -21.75
CA GLU A 15 -0.46 11.96 -20.85
C GLU A 15 -0.74 10.89 -19.78
N LEU A 16 -1.91 10.96 -19.12
CA LEU A 16 -2.34 9.95 -18.14
C LEU A 16 -2.37 8.55 -18.77
N ARG A 17 -2.96 8.42 -19.96
CA ARG A 17 -3.02 7.14 -20.69
C ARG A 17 -1.63 6.58 -20.95
N ASN A 18 -0.71 7.38 -21.48
CA ASN A 18 0.63 6.92 -21.83
C ASN A 18 1.38 6.46 -20.56
N ARG A 19 1.26 7.20 -19.46
CA ARG A 19 1.85 6.84 -18.15
C ARG A 19 1.28 5.54 -17.62
N LEU A 20 -0.03 5.34 -17.72
CA LEU A 20 -0.69 4.10 -17.32
C LEU A 20 -0.18 2.91 -18.15
N ILE A 21 -0.01 3.08 -19.46
CA ILE A 21 0.54 2.05 -20.35
C ILE A 21 1.98 1.71 -19.95
N TYR A 22 2.82 2.70 -19.70
CA TYR A 22 4.20 2.45 -19.25
C TYR A 22 4.25 1.73 -17.90
N SER A 23 3.41 2.12 -16.95
CA SER A 23 3.26 1.43 -15.66
C SER A 23 2.83 -0.03 -15.86
N LEU A 24 1.86 -0.28 -16.73
CA LEU A 24 1.39 -1.64 -17.03
C LEU A 24 2.48 -2.47 -17.71
N LEU A 25 3.25 -1.89 -18.64
CA LEU A 25 4.39 -2.56 -19.28
C LEU A 25 5.48 -2.89 -18.27
N ALA A 26 5.78 -2.01 -17.32
CA ALA A 26 6.74 -2.27 -16.26
C ALA A 26 6.30 -3.46 -15.39
N VAL A 27 5.03 -3.49 -14.97
CA VAL A 27 4.44 -4.63 -14.25
C VAL A 27 4.55 -5.91 -15.08
N LEU A 28 4.21 -5.87 -16.36
CA LEU A 28 4.29 -7.03 -17.25
C LEU A 28 5.71 -7.56 -17.40
N VAL A 29 6.71 -6.69 -17.55
CA VAL A 29 8.12 -7.08 -17.64
C VAL A 29 8.55 -7.78 -16.35
N VAL A 30 8.23 -7.21 -15.19
CA VAL A 30 8.54 -7.83 -13.90
C VAL A 30 7.82 -9.17 -13.74
N PHE A 31 6.56 -9.26 -14.16
CA PHE A 31 5.78 -10.50 -14.13
C PHE A 31 6.45 -11.61 -14.94
N LEU A 32 6.84 -11.33 -16.19
CA LEU A 32 7.48 -12.31 -17.08
C LEU A 32 8.84 -12.78 -16.52
N CYS A 33 9.55 -11.91 -15.81
CA CYS A 33 10.76 -12.31 -15.09
C CYS A 33 10.45 -13.24 -13.91
N LEU A 34 9.43 -12.94 -13.11
CA LEU A 34 9.18 -13.66 -11.85
C LEU A 34 8.34 -14.94 -11.99
N VAL A 35 7.60 -15.11 -13.09
CA VAL A 35 6.63 -16.23 -13.26
C VAL A 35 7.26 -17.61 -13.12
N TRP A 36 8.54 -17.75 -13.46
CA TRP A 36 9.29 -19.00 -13.32
C TRP A 36 9.46 -19.47 -11.87
N TRP A 37 9.42 -18.54 -10.91
CA TRP A 37 9.57 -18.79 -9.47
C TRP A 37 8.25 -18.72 -8.69
N ALA A 38 7.11 -18.82 -9.39
CA ALA A 38 5.79 -18.62 -8.78
C ALA A 38 5.52 -19.43 -7.51
N LYS A 39 5.96 -20.70 -7.48
CA LYS A 39 5.77 -21.60 -6.33
C LYS A 39 6.63 -21.19 -5.13
N ASP A 40 7.89 -20.83 -5.37
CA ASP A 40 8.82 -20.42 -4.31
C ASP A 40 8.40 -19.08 -3.72
N LEU A 41 7.93 -18.16 -4.56
CA LEU A 41 7.39 -16.87 -4.14
C LEU A 41 6.12 -17.05 -3.30
N TYR A 42 5.23 -17.98 -3.66
CA TYR A 42 4.09 -18.33 -2.81
C TYR A 42 4.55 -18.86 -1.44
N ALA A 43 5.51 -19.79 -1.41
CA ALA A 43 6.02 -20.37 -0.17
C ALA A 43 6.65 -19.30 0.75
N LEU A 44 7.39 -18.34 0.18
CA LEU A 44 7.92 -17.19 0.90
C LEU A 44 6.80 -16.34 1.50
N MET A 45 5.75 -16.06 0.73
CA MET A 45 4.62 -15.29 1.24
C MET A 45 3.88 -16.02 2.35
N ALA A 46 3.69 -17.33 2.23
CA ALA A 46 3.02 -18.20 3.19
C ALA A 46 3.82 -18.45 4.49
N ALA A 47 5.13 -18.19 4.50
CA ALA A 47 6.02 -18.48 5.62
C ALA A 47 5.54 -17.92 6.99
N PRO A 48 5.03 -16.67 7.10
CA PRO A 48 4.56 -16.14 8.37
C PRO A 48 3.36 -16.90 8.96
N LEU A 49 2.48 -17.44 8.11
CA LEU A 49 1.35 -18.25 8.58
C LEU A 49 1.82 -19.65 8.97
N LEU A 50 2.66 -20.29 8.13
CA LEU A 50 3.20 -21.62 8.41
C LEU A 50 3.99 -21.67 9.73
N ALA A 51 4.70 -20.60 10.07
CA ALA A 51 5.46 -20.49 11.31
C ALA A 51 4.59 -20.46 12.58
N VAL A 52 3.30 -20.17 12.45
CA VAL A 52 2.35 -20.06 13.57
C VAL A 52 1.43 -21.28 13.66
N LEU A 53 1.30 -22.06 12.58
CA LEU A 53 0.48 -23.26 12.58
C LEU A 53 1.05 -24.35 13.51
N PRO A 54 0.19 -25.12 14.19
CA PRO A 54 0.62 -26.27 15.00
C PRO A 54 1.36 -27.31 14.14
N GLN A 55 2.20 -28.15 14.77
CA GLN A 55 2.99 -29.16 14.06
C GLN A 55 2.10 -30.04 13.17
N GLY A 56 2.36 -30.03 11.87
CA GLY A 56 1.54 -30.75 10.86
C GLY A 56 0.41 -29.93 10.23
N GLY A 57 0.25 -28.65 10.57
CA GLY A 57 -0.67 -27.73 9.92
C GLY A 57 -0.31 -27.54 8.45
N GLN A 58 -1.31 -27.66 7.57
CA GLN A 58 -1.16 -27.53 6.12
C GLN A 58 -2.15 -26.52 5.58
N MET A 59 -1.75 -25.81 4.54
CA MET A 59 -2.69 -25.04 3.72
C MET A 59 -3.31 -25.98 2.69
N ILE A 60 -4.61 -25.81 2.46
CA ILE A 60 -5.38 -26.66 1.56
C ILE A 60 -5.73 -25.87 0.29
N ALA A 61 -5.94 -26.58 -0.81
CA ALA A 61 -6.56 -26.02 -1.99
C ALA A 61 -7.97 -26.61 -2.12
N THR A 62 -8.98 -25.76 -2.00
CA THR A 62 -10.38 -26.17 -2.14
C THR A 62 -10.83 -26.21 -3.59
N ASP A 63 -10.21 -25.40 -4.45
CA ASP A 63 -10.45 -25.35 -5.89
C ASP A 63 -9.36 -26.10 -6.67
N VAL A 64 -9.79 -26.97 -7.59
CA VAL A 64 -8.93 -27.75 -8.50
C VAL A 64 -8.07 -26.83 -9.36
N VAL A 65 -8.63 -25.72 -9.84
CA VAL A 65 -7.90 -24.76 -10.68
C VAL A 65 -7.01 -23.84 -9.81
N GLY A 66 -7.34 -23.70 -8.52
CA GLY A 66 -6.61 -22.89 -7.56
C GLY A 66 -5.13 -23.28 -7.41
N VAL A 67 -4.82 -24.58 -7.46
CA VAL A 67 -3.43 -25.08 -7.36
C VAL A 67 -2.52 -24.52 -8.46
N PHE A 68 -3.08 -24.22 -9.63
CA PHE A 68 -2.36 -23.61 -10.75
C PHE A 68 -2.43 -22.09 -10.74
N LEU A 69 -3.62 -21.51 -10.49
CA LEU A 69 -3.82 -20.06 -10.60
C LEU A 69 -3.25 -19.28 -9.42
N VAL A 70 -3.24 -19.83 -8.21
CA VAL A 70 -2.79 -19.10 -7.01
C VAL A 70 -1.32 -18.69 -7.10
N PRO A 71 -0.36 -19.57 -7.47
CA PRO A 71 1.02 -19.15 -7.70
C PRO A 71 1.14 -18.04 -8.76
N ILE A 72 0.37 -18.10 -9.84
CA ILE A 72 0.38 -17.06 -10.88
C ILE A 72 -0.17 -15.73 -10.35
N LYS A 73 -1.25 -15.77 -9.56
CA LYS A 73 -1.81 -14.58 -8.88
C LYS A 73 -0.76 -13.94 -7.95
N VAL A 74 0.03 -14.74 -7.23
CA VAL A 74 1.13 -14.23 -6.38
C VAL A 74 2.09 -13.40 -7.20
N VAL A 75 2.57 -13.96 -8.31
CA VAL A 75 3.53 -13.28 -9.18
C VAL A 75 2.92 -12.02 -9.78
N ALA A 76 1.66 -12.06 -10.21
CA ALA A 76 0.97 -10.89 -10.72
C ALA A 76 0.95 -9.76 -9.68
N TRP A 77 0.57 -10.05 -8.45
CA TRP A 77 0.58 -9.06 -7.38
C TRP A 77 1.99 -8.60 -7.00
N LEU A 78 2.94 -9.52 -6.85
CA LEU A 78 4.31 -9.18 -6.49
C LEU A 78 4.97 -8.34 -7.58
N SER A 79 4.66 -8.60 -8.84
CA SER A 79 5.13 -7.78 -9.96
C SER A 79 4.60 -6.36 -9.90
N LEU A 80 3.34 -6.18 -9.49
CA LEU A 80 2.77 -4.85 -9.21
C LEU A 80 3.56 -4.16 -8.10
N LEU A 81 3.78 -4.85 -6.97
CA LEU A 81 4.50 -4.31 -5.82
C LEU A 81 5.95 -3.93 -6.15
N ILE A 82 6.67 -4.76 -6.89
CA ILE A 82 8.05 -4.49 -7.31
C ILE A 82 8.11 -3.36 -8.34
N ALA A 83 7.11 -3.24 -9.21
CA ALA A 83 7.01 -2.14 -10.16
C ALA A 83 6.57 -0.82 -9.50
N MET A 84 6.10 -0.82 -8.24
CA MET A 84 5.57 0.39 -7.58
C MET A 84 6.51 1.60 -7.59
N PRO A 85 7.84 1.50 -7.39
CA PRO A 85 8.73 2.65 -7.49
C PRO A 85 8.65 3.33 -8.86
N PHE A 86 8.52 2.55 -9.94
CA PHE A 86 8.32 3.08 -11.28
C PHE A 86 6.91 3.65 -11.47
N ILE A 87 5.88 3.00 -10.93
CA ILE A 87 4.50 3.50 -10.96
C ILE A 87 4.39 4.84 -10.23
N LEU A 88 5.00 4.96 -9.05
CA LEU A 88 5.07 6.19 -8.26
C LEU A 88 5.84 7.27 -9.02
N PHE A 89 6.94 6.94 -9.69
CA PHE A 89 7.64 7.88 -10.57
C PHE A 89 6.74 8.41 -11.69
N GLN A 90 5.96 7.53 -12.34
CA GLN A 90 5.02 7.91 -13.39
C GLN A 90 3.81 8.69 -12.87
N ALA A 91 3.37 8.44 -11.64
CA ALA A 91 2.33 9.23 -10.98
C ALA A 91 2.86 10.63 -10.62
N TRP A 92 4.07 10.70 -10.03
CA TRP A 92 4.70 11.95 -9.63
C TRP A 92 5.00 12.86 -10.79
N SER A 93 5.48 12.32 -11.90
CA SER A 93 5.75 13.14 -13.07
C SER A 93 4.47 13.74 -13.68
N PHE A 94 3.28 13.24 -13.34
CA PHE A 94 1.98 13.76 -13.82
C PHE A 94 1.46 14.86 -12.90
N ILE A 95 1.81 14.77 -11.61
CA ILE A 95 1.47 15.75 -10.58
C ILE A 95 2.48 16.92 -10.61
N ALA A 96 3.75 16.66 -10.92
CA ALA A 96 4.84 17.63 -10.97
C ALA A 96 4.57 18.91 -11.80
N PRO A 97 3.84 18.89 -12.92
CA PRO A 97 3.45 20.10 -13.66
C PRO A 97 2.52 21.02 -12.88
N GLY A 98 1.71 20.47 -11.96
CA GLY A 98 0.81 21.23 -11.08
C GLY A 98 1.49 21.86 -9.88
N LEU A 99 2.75 21.52 -9.60
CA LEU A 99 3.56 22.20 -8.59
C LEU A 99 4.08 23.53 -9.16
N TYR A 100 3.99 24.60 -8.36
CA TYR A 100 4.53 25.90 -8.73
C TYR A 100 6.01 25.80 -9.14
N ALA A 101 6.47 26.65 -10.05
CA ALA A 101 7.83 26.59 -10.60
C ALA A 101 8.95 26.59 -9.52
N HIS A 102 8.69 27.20 -8.36
CA HIS A 102 9.59 27.19 -7.19
C HIS A 102 9.58 25.88 -6.39
N GLU A 103 8.57 25.03 -6.57
CA GLU A 103 8.35 23.79 -5.80
C GLU A 103 8.78 22.53 -6.55
N LYS A 104 9.19 22.64 -7.82
CA LYS A 104 9.71 21.49 -8.59
C LYS A 104 10.89 20.78 -7.90
N ARG A 105 11.65 21.50 -7.05
CA ARG A 105 12.73 20.92 -6.25
C ARG A 105 12.24 19.98 -5.14
N LEU A 106 10.98 20.08 -4.71
CA LEU A 106 10.35 19.19 -3.73
C LEU A 106 9.84 17.89 -4.35
N ALA A 107 9.59 17.85 -5.66
CA ALA A 107 9.07 16.65 -6.32
C ALA A 107 10.02 15.44 -6.17
N LEU A 108 11.34 15.65 -6.33
CA LEU A 108 12.33 14.59 -6.21
C LEU A 108 12.44 14.01 -4.78
N PRO A 109 12.62 14.81 -3.70
CA PRO A 109 12.67 14.26 -2.35
C PRO A 109 11.35 13.63 -1.92
N LEU A 110 10.19 14.17 -2.33
CA LEU A 110 8.91 13.52 -2.06
C LEU A 110 8.76 12.18 -2.78
N LEU A 111 9.19 12.08 -4.04
CA LEU A 111 9.20 10.81 -4.77
C LEU A 111 10.09 9.77 -4.08
N VAL A 112 11.32 10.15 -3.68
CA VAL A 112 12.23 9.24 -2.98
C VAL A 112 11.63 8.83 -1.63
N ALA A 113 11.05 9.77 -0.88
CA ALA A 113 10.37 9.48 0.37
C ALA A 113 9.18 8.54 0.17
N SER A 114 8.38 8.74 -0.88
CA SER A 114 7.27 7.87 -1.28
C SER A 114 7.74 6.45 -1.55
N CYS A 115 8.75 6.25 -2.42
CA CYS A 115 9.32 4.93 -2.66
C CYS A 115 9.85 4.25 -1.38
N LEU A 116 10.55 4.99 -0.51
CA LEU A 116 11.05 4.46 0.76
C LEU A 116 9.92 4.13 1.73
N LEU A 117 8.91 4.98 1.83
CA LEU A 117 7.73 4.76 2.66
C LEU A 117 6.97 3.53 2.17
N PHE A 118 6.73 3.39 0.87
CA PHE A 118 6.11 2.22 0.29
C PHE A 118 6.85 0.93 0.67
N VAL A 119 8.17 0.88 0.44
CA VAL A 119 8.99 -0.31 0.78
C VAL A 119 8.96 -0.58 2.28
N SER A 120 9.05 0.46 3.11
CA SER A 120 8.96 0.31 4.57
C SER A 120 7.58 -0.17 5.03
N GLY A 121 6.50 0.23 4.34
CA GLY A 121 5.14 -0.24 4.57
C GLY A 121 4.97 -1.71 4.22
N MET A 122 5.55 -2.15 3.10
CA MET A 122 5.59 -3.57 2.74
C MET A 122 6.37 -4.38 3.78
N ALA A 123 7.54 -3.88 4.19
CA ALA A 123 8.35 -4.53 5.21
C ALA A 123 7.61 -4.60 6.56
N PHE A 124 6.96 -3.52 6.98
CA PHE A 124 6.13 -3.48 8.18
C PHE A 124 5.00 -4.51 8.12
N ALA A 125 4.29 -4.57 7.00
CA ALA A 125 3.21 -5.54 6.81
C ALA A 125 3.72 -6.99 6.94
N TYR A 126 4.82 -7.32 6.26
CA TYR A 126 5.36 -8.69 6.23
C TYR A 126 6.02 -9.13 7.54
N PHE A 127 6.88 -8.29 8.13
CA PHE A 127 7.70 -8.70 9.27
C PHE A 127 7.06 -8.43 10.62
N ILE A 128 6.13 -7.47 10.73
CA ILE A 128 5.55 -7.05 12.00
C ILE A 128 4.06 -7.40 12.03
N PHE A 129 3.29 -6.91 11.06
CA PHE A 129 1.84 -7.06 11.08
C PHE A 129 1.39 -8.51 10.93
N PHE A 130 1.78 -9.21 9.85
CA PHE A 130 1.30 -10.59 9.63
C PHE A 130 1.68 -11.56 10.75
N PRO A 131 2.93 -11.60 11.26
CA PRO A 131 3.27 -12.47 12.37
C PRO A 131 2.47 -12.15 13.64
N GLY A 132 2.23 -10.87 13.93
CA GLY A 132 1.37 -10.46 15.04
C GLY A 132 -0.08 -10.92 14.84
N MET A 133 -0.61 -10.68 13.64
CA MET A 133 -1.98 -11.00 13.25
C MET A 133 -2.26 -12.50 13.36
N PHE A 134 -1.40 -13.33 12.77
CA PHE A 134 -1.60 -14.77 12.80
C PHE A 134 -1.41 -15.36 14.19
N LYS A 135 -0.54 -14.81 15.03
CA LYS A 135 -0.42 -15.21 16.45
C LYS A 135 -1.71 -14.93 17.23
N VAL A 136 -2.32 -13.76 17.01
CA VAL A 136 -3.60 -13.42 17.64
C VAL A 136 -4.68 -14.41 17.18
N MET A 137 -4.77 -14.69 15.88
CA MET A 137 -5.73 -15.68 15.35
C MET A 137 -5.49 -17.09 15.89
N ALA A 138 -4.23 -17.51 16.03
CA ALA A 138 -3.87 -18.79 16.62
C ALA A 138 -4.38 -18.91 18.07
N SER A 139 -4.26 -17.83 18.84
CA SER A 139 -4.69 -17.80 20.25
C SER A 139 -6.20 -17.94 20.43
N PHE A 140 -6.98 -17.66 19.39
CA PHE A 140 -8.43 -17.84 19.39
C PHE A 140 -8.88 -19.23 18.92
N THR A 141 -7.96 -20.08 18.45
CA THR A 141 -8.30 -21.43 17.98
C THR A 141 -8.58 -22.34 19.17
N PRO A 142 -9.80 -22.92 19.30
CA PRO A 142 -10.11 -23.83 20.40
C PRO A 142 -9.28 -25.12 20.34
N GLU A 143 -9.00 -25.71 21.50
CA GLU A 143 -8.30 -27.00 21.57
C GLU A 143 -9.07 -28.08 20.80
N GLY A 144 -8.36 -28.85 19.98
CA GLY A 144 -8.93 -29.92 19.16
C GLY A 144 -9.50 -29.48 17.81
N VAL A 145 -9.47 -28.19 17.46
CA VAL A 145 -9.89 -27.70 16.14
C VAL A 145 -8.68 -27.54 15.22
N ALA A 146 -8.72 -28.19 14.06
CA ALA A 146 -7.69 -28.03 13.03
C ALA A 146 -7.87 -26.71 12.27
N TRP A 147 -6.89 -25.81 12.37
CA TRP A 147 -6.87 -24.59 11.58
C TRP A 147 -6.31 -24.87 10.18
N MET A 148 -7.20 -25.07 9.21
CA MET A 148 -6.86 -25.28 7.80
C MET A 148 -7.26 -24.05 6.99
N THR A 149 -6.28 -23.36 6.42
CA THR A 149 -6.53 -22.16 5.59
C THR A 149 -6.38 -22.52 4.12
N ASP A 150 -7.32 -22.03 3.30
CA ASP A 150 -7.25 -22.17 1.85
C ASP A 150 -6.18 -21.24 1.23
N ILE A 151 -5.41 -21.76 0.27
CA ILE A 151 -4.29 -21.05 -0.35
C ILE A 151 -4.69 -19.76 -1.07
N ASP A 152 -5.87 -19.71 -1.71
CA ASP A 152 -6.38 -18.55 -2.45
C ASP A 152 -6.97 -17.51 -1.50
N LYS A 153 -7.67 -17.95 -0.45
CA LYS A 153 -8.17 -17.07 0.61
C LYS A 153 -7.05 -16.39 1.37
N TYR A 154 -6.02 -17.16 1.73
CA TYR A 154 -4.81 -16.62 2.34
C TYR A 154 -4.16 -15.56 1.46
N LEU A 155 -3.94 -15.88 0.18
CA LEU A 155 -3.32 -14.96 -0.76
C LEU A 155 -4.14 -13.68 -0.91
N SER A 156 -5.45 -13.81 -1.13
CA SER A 156 -6.34 -12.67 -1.33
C SER A 156 -6.33 -11.73 -0.11
N PHE A 157 -6.33 -12.30 1.10
CA PHE A 157 -6.21 -11.54 2.34
C PHE A 157 -4.87 -10.80 2.41
N VAL A 158 -3.75 -11.51 2.27
CA VAL A 158 -2.40 -10.93 2.36
C VAL A 158 -2.18 -9.83 1.31
N MET A 159 -2.66 -10.04 0.08
CA MET A 159 -2.53 -9.04 -0.99
C MET A 159 -3.37 -7.79 -0.74
N GLY A 160 -4.62 -7.96 -0.28
CA GLY A 160 -5.45 -6.83 0.14
C GLY A 160 -4.78 -6.01 1.25
N MET A 161 -4.16 -6.69 2.23
CA MET A 161 -3.43 -6.05 3.32
C MET A 161 -2.18 -5.31 2.81
N PHE A 162 -1.39 -5.89 1.91
CA PHE A 162 -0.24 -5.20 1.31
C PHE A 162 -0.67 -3.92 0.59
N LEU A 163 -1.74 -3.96 -0.20
CA LEU A 163 -2.27 -2.76 -0.84
C LEU A 163 -2.71 -1.71 0.18
N ALA A 164 -3.44 -2.12 1.22
CA ALA A 164 -3.91 -1.22 2.27
C ALA A 164 -2.74 -0.55 3.02
N PHE A 165 -1.70 -1.32 3.37
CA PHE A 165 -0.50 -0.79 4.01
C PHE A 165 0.33 0.09 3.08
N GLY A 166 0.48 -0.30 1.81
CA GLY A 166 1.17 0.52 0.81
C GLY A 166 0.51 1.87 0.67
N ALA A 167 -0.81 1.90 0.48
CA ALA A 167 -1.58 3.15 0.40
C ALA A 167 -1.52 3.97 1.70
N THR A 168 -1.57 3.30 2.86
CA THR A 168 -1.44 3.94 4.17
C THR A 168 -0.09 4.63 4.36
N PHE A 169 1.00 3.97 3.96
CA PHE A 169 2.34 4.53 4.10
C PHE A 169 2.60 5.71 3.16
N GLU A 170 1.77 5.91 2.14
CA GLU A 170 1.79 7.11 1.29
C GLU A 170 1.01 8.30 1.88
N VAL A 171 0.25 8.11 2.97
CA VAL A 171 -0.50 9.19 3.64
C VAL A 171 0.39 10.39 4.03
N PRO A 172 1.59 10.22 4.63
CA PRO A 172 2.46 11.35 4.95
C PRO A 172 2.82 12.17 3.71
N VAL A 173 3.12 11.49 2.60
CA VAL A 173 3.48 12.12 1.32
C VAL A 173 2.29 12.89 0.77
N ALA A 174 1.10 12.29 0.79
CA ALA A 174 -0.13 12.95 0.36
C ALA A 174 -0.43 14.20 1.19
N VAL A 175 -0.25 14.13 2.51
CA VAL A 175 -0.44 15.29 3.41
C VAL A 175 0.53 16.42 3.08
N VAL A 176 1.83 16.11 2.93
CA VAL A 176 2.84 17.12 2.57
C VAL A 176 2.55 17.73 1.21
N LEU A 177 2.12 16.93 0.23
CA LEU A 177 1.76 17.39 -1.10
C LEU A 177 0.55 18.34 -1.08
N LEU A 178 -0.51 18.03 -0.32
CA LEU A 178 -1.68 18.89 -0.18
C LEU A 178 -1.33 20.27 0.41
N VAL A 179 -0.42 20.30 1.38
CA VAL A 179 0.08 21.54 1.98
C VAL A 179 1.01 22.29 1.03
N ALA A 180 1.91 21.59 0.34
CA ALA A 180 2.82 22.17 -0.63
C ALA A 180 2.05 22.89 -1.76
N LEU A 181 0.99 22.26 -2.28
CA LEU A 181 0.09 22.83 -3.29
C LEU A 181 -0.81 23.96 -2.77
N GLY A 182 -0.82 24.22 -1.45
CA GLY A 182 -1.68 25.23 -0.84
C GLY A 182 -3.17 24.87 -0.79
N ILE A 183 -3.52 23.60 -1.02
CA ILE A 183 -4.91 23.11 -1.01
C ILE A 183 -5.46 23.11 0.42
N VAL A 184 -4.63 22.74 1.40
CA VAL A 184 -4.98 22.66 2.82
C VAL A 184 -3.85 23.24 3.67
N THR A 185 -4.16 23.87 4.80
CA THR A 185 -3.17 24.35 5.77
C THR A 185 -2.90 23.30 6.85
N THR A 186 -1.71 23.33 7.46
CA THR A 186 -1.38 22.43 8.58
C THR A 186 -2.31 22.58 9.78
N ALA A 187 -2.89 23.78 9.99
CA ALA A 187 -3.89 24.04 11.02
C ALA A 187 -5.19 23.26 10.77
N LYS A 188 -5.74 23.30 9.54
CA LYS A 188 -6.94 22.54 9.17
C LYS A 188 -6.73 21.02 9.31
N LEU A 189 -5.55 20.53 8.93
CA LEU A 189 -5.19 19.12 9.10
C LEU A 189 -5.09 18.73 10.59
N ALA A 190 -4.60 19.64 11.43
CA ALA A 190 -4.53 19.41 12.87
C ALA A 190 -5.93 19.39 13.52
N GLU A 191 -6.86 20.23 13.08
CA GLU A 191 -8.26 20.17 13.55
C GLU A 191 -8.96 18.88 13.11
N ALA A 192 -8.57 18.32 11.96
CA ALA A 192 -9.16 17.12 11.39
C ALA A 192 -8.68 15.80 12.05
N ARG A 193 -7.78 15.84 13.05
CA ARG A 193 -7.23 14.64 13.72
C ARG A 193 -8.31 13.66 14.19
N ARG A 194 -9.38 14.17 14.80
CA ARG A 194 -10.49 13.34 15.28
C ARG A 194 -11.14 12.54 14.16
N PHE A 195 -11.25 13.09 12.95
CA PHE A 195 -11.82 12.41 11.80
C PHE A 195 -10.87 11.37 11.23
N VAL A 196 -9.57 11.66 11.21
CA VAL A 196 -8.56 10.70 10.75
C VAL A 196 -8.45 9.51 11.69
N ILE A 197 -8.51 9.73 13.00
CA ILE A 197 -8.53 8.63 13.98
C ILE A 197 -9.74 7.72 13.73
N VAL A 198 -10.95 8.29 13.63
CA VAL A 198 -12.16 7.51 13.34
C VAL A 198 -12.04 6.79 12.00
N GLY A 199 -11.58 7.47 10.95
CA GLY A 199 -11.35 6.90 9.64
C GLY A 199 -10.35 5.73 9.65
N ALA A 200 -9.25 5.86 10.39
CA ALA A 200 -8.25 4.80 10.55
C ALA A 200 -8.83 3.57 11.24
N PHE A 201 -9.63 3.74 12.30
CA PHE A 201 -10.30 2.64 12.97
C PHE A 201 -11.38 1.98 12.10
N VAL A 202 -12.09 2.75 11.26
CA VAL A 202 -13.07 2.22 10.30
C VAL A 202 -12.37 1.42 9.21
N VAL A 203 -11.31 1.96 8.61
CA VAL A 203 -10.51 1.22 7.61
C VAL A 203 -9.95 -0.05 8.23
N ALA A 204 -9.39 0.04 9.43
CA ALA A 204 -8.88 -1.12 10.13
C ALA A 204 -9.98 -2.16 10.38
N ALA A 205 -11.18 -1.77 10.82
CA ALA A 205 -12.30 -2.69 11.03
C ALA A 205 -12.80 -3.38 9.74
N VAL A 206 -12.71 -2.71 8.60
CA VAL A 206 -13.11 -3.28 7.30
C VAL A 206 -12.05 -4.26 6.77
N VAL A 207 -10.78 -3.96 7.03
CA VAL A 207 -9.63 -4.64 6.42
C VAL A 207 -9.12 -5.79 7.28
N THR A 208 -9.08 -5.62 8.60
CA THR A 208 -8.68 -6.68 9.53
C THR A 208 -9.89 -7.57 9.86
N PRO A 209 -9.65 -8.81 10.34
CA PRO A 209 -10.69 -9.57 11.01
C PRO A 209 -11.33 -8.78 12.16
N PRO A 210 -12.51 -9.18 12.65
CA PRO A 210 -13.22 -8.50 13.74
C PRO A 210 -12.57 -8.79 15.10
N ASP A 211 -11.27 -8.54 15.23
CA ASP A 211 -10.50 -8.63 16.46
C ASP A 211 -9.85 -7.29 16.81
N VAL A 212 -9.99 -6.91 18.08
CA VAL A 212 -9.56 -5.59 18.57
C VAL A 212 -8.03 -5.44 18.48
N ALA A 213 -7.27 -6.49 18.79
CA ALA A 213 -5.81 -6.40 18.83
C ALA A 213 -5.24 -6.02 17.45
N SER A 214 -5.71 -6.65 16.38
CA SER A 214 -5.18 -6.41 15.04
C SER A 214 -5.74 -5.16 14.41
N GLN A 215 -6.97 -4.77 14.77
CA GLN A 215 -7.52 -3.47 14.43
C GLN A 215 -6.62 -2.34 14.96
N PHE A 216 -6.20 -2.41 16.23
CA PHE A 216 -5.27 -1.44 16.81
C PHE A 216 -3.88 -1.50 16.17
N MET A 217 -3.38 -2.70 15.86
CA MET A 217 -2.09 -2.90 15.21
C MET A 217 -2.00 -2.24 13.82
N LEU A 218 -3.12 -2.06 13.12
CA LEU A 218 -3.20 -1.31 11.87
C LEU A 218 -3.54 0.18 12.10
N ALA A 219 -4.54 0.49 12.92
CA ALA A 219 -5.02 1.86 13.12
C ALA A 219 -3.99 2.79 13.77
N VAL A 220 -3.18 2.28 14.70
CA VAL A 220 -2.15 3.08 15.40
C VAL A 220 -1.07 3.56 14.41
N PRO A 221 -0.43 2.68 13.60
CA PRO A 221 0.48 3.12 12.54
C PRO A 221 -0.14 4.14 11.58
N MET A 222 -1.40 3.96 11.17
CA MET A 222 -2.09 4.93 10.29
C MET A 222 -2.14 6.33 10.92
N CYS A 223 -2.51 6.41 12.20
CA CYS A 223 -2.58 7.68 12.93
C CYS A 223 -1.19 8.31 13.08
N LEU A 224 -0.17 7.50 13.41
CA LEU A 224 1.21 7.97 13.55
C LEU A 224 1.76 8.51 12.22
N LEU A 225 1.51 7.83 11.11
CA LEU A 225 1.92 8.27 9.77
C LEU A 225 1.26 9.60 9.40
N TYR A 226 -0.02 9.77 9.70
CA TYR A 226 -0.69 11.05 9.50
C TYR A 226 -0.04 12.19 10.30
N GLU A 227 0.32 11.93 11.56
CA GLU A 227 1.03 12.89 12.40
C GLU A 227 2.41 13.24 11.86
N VAL A 228 3.18 12.25 11.41
CA VAL A 228 4.46 12.47 10.72
C VAL A 228 4.26 13.36 9.50
N GLY A 229 3.22 13.12 8.70
CA GLY A 229 2.86 13.97 7.56
C GLY A 229 2.64 15.42 7.95
N ILE A 230 1.85 15.68 9.00
CA ILE A 230 1.61 17.04 9.51
C ILE A 230 2.91 17.70 9.99
N LEU A 231 3.76 16.97 10.72
CA LEU A 231 5.02 17.49 11.24
C LEU A 231 5.95 17.93 10.11
N VAL A 232 6.14 17.07 9.10
CA VAL A 232 6.96 17.37 7.92
C VAL A 232 6.37 18.56 7.15
N ALA A 233 5.04 18.61 6.99
CA ALA A 233 4.37 19.72 6.32
C ALA A 233 4.57 21.06 7.05
N ARG A 234 4.55 21.09 8.40
CA ARG A 234 4.85 22.30 9.17
C ARG A 234 6.29 22.77 9.01
N MET A 235 7.25 21.84 8.96
CA MET A 235 8.66 22.19 8.73
C MET A 235 8.82 22.85 7.36
N LEU A 236 8.08 22.38 6.35
CA LEU A 236 8.06 22.96 5.02
C LEU A 236 7.42 24.36 5.00
N GLU A 237 6.28 24.56 5.65
CA GLU A 237 5.64 25.90 5.78
C GLU A 237 6.57 26.91 6.45
N ARG A 238 7.26 26.53 7.54
CA ARG A 238 8.20 27.41 8.25
C ARG A 238 9.43 27.78 7.44
N SER A 239 9.88 26.90 6.54
CA SER A 239 11.01 27.21 5.65
C SER A 239 10.63 28.16 4.51
N ARG A 240 9.33 28.37 4.26
CA ARG A 240 8.81 29.27 3.22
C ARG A 240 8.48 30.68 3.74
N SER A 241 8.27 30.83 5.06
CA SER A 241 8.06 32.11 5.73
C SER A 241 9.36 32.73 6.21
#